data_AF-A0A2V9N0T2-F1
#
_entry.id   AF-A0A2V9N0T2-F1
#
_cell.length_a   1.000
_cell.length_b   1.000
_cell.length_c   1.000
_cell.angle_alpha   90.00
_cell.angle_beta   90.00
_cell.angle_gamma   90.00
#
_symmetry.space_group_name_H-M   'P 1'
#
loop_
_entity.id
_entity.type
_entity.pdbx_description
1 polymer ?
#
loop_
_entity_poly.entity_id
_entity_poly.type
_entity_poly.pdbx_seq_one_letter_code
_entity_poly.pdbx_strand_id
1 'polypeptide(L)'
;MDTSTATIRTCHPTTSFPVSLQNSTQEGLRSSGNKRHPGGLLDHAFTILAMFKRVFALLTLVLFSASLWAQSQGNASPDLSQEALVLERWNESVRFENDGSGLRETTAVIRIQSQAGVQAFGQLVFGYSTANEDLSVDYVRVRRPDGQIANTPVSSAQDFAPDVLREAPMYSDFRQKHISVVDLQPGVTLEYHVVTRVKALAAGEFWYEYSFPTYAALTDGTLQINVPKSREIKLKSPDRKYDTHDDGDRRIFEWTVRNFVPKRSKREEEEDLDNDEPDVQISSFTDWQQISTWYAKLQSERAVPDESIKARAAELTRGATSADEKARRLYDFVAQSIRYVSLSFGIGRYQP
;
A
#
# COMPACT_ATOMS: atom_id res chain seq x y z
N MET A 1 -28.08 11.10 -1.59
CA MET A 1 -27.43 11.01 -0.27
C MET A 1 -26.17 10.20 -0.49
N ASP A 2 -25.08 10.91 -0.68
CA ASP A 2 -23.79 10.35 -1.07
C ASP A 2 -23.15 9.76 0.19
N THR A 3 -23.08 8.42 0.27
CA THR A 3 -22.42 7.71 1.37
C THR A 3 -20.91 7.74 1.15
N SER A 4 -20.31 8.92 1.34
CA SER A 4 -18.86 9.09 1.35
C SER A 4 -18.30 8.43 2.61
N THR A 5 -17.72 7.24 2.48
CA THR A 5 -16.94 6.59 3.53
C THR A 5 -15.88 7.56 4.04
N ALA A 6 -15.86 7.77 5.36
CA ALA A 6 -14.87 8.61 6.00
C ALA A 6 -13.58 7.81 6.16
N THR A 7 -12.68 7.92 5.17
CA THR A 7 -11.35 7.31 5.22
C THR A 7 -10.33 8.35 5.66
N ILE A 8 -9.67 8.11 6.80
CA ILE A 8 -8.44 8.82 7.16
C ILE A 8 -7.30 8.11 6.42
N ARG A 9 -6.82 8.70 5.32
CA ARG A 9 -5.62 8.20 4.64
C ARG A 9 -4.43 8.33 5.59
N THR A 10 -3.76 7.21 5.85
CA THR A 10 -2.47 7.24 6.54
C THR A 10 -1.38 7.26 5.49
N CYS A 11 -0.47 8.24 5.56
CA CYS A 11 0.82 8.13 4.90
C CYS A 11 1.65 7.07 5.65
N HIS A 12 1.28 5.80 5.51
CA HIS A 12 2.21 4.70 5.73
C HIS A 12 2.92 4.47 4.40
N PRO A 13 4.25 4.54 4.33
CA PRO A 13 4.91 3.88 3.22
C PRO A 13 4.54 2.41 3.33
N THR A 14 3.77 1.95 2.35
CA THR A 14 3.48 0.55 2.09
C THR A 14 4.78 -0.25 2.30
N THR A 15 4.64 -1.40 2.96
CA THR A 15 5.68 -2.42 3.17
C THR A 15 6.84 -2.32 2.18
N SER A 16 8.03 -2.00 2.71
CA SER A 16 9.33 -2.26 2.09
C SER A 16 9.45 -1.93 0.60
N PHE A 17 9.52 -0.64 0.25
CA PHE A 17 9.98 -0.24 -1.09
C PHE A 17 11.51 -0.30 -1.15
N PRO A 18 12.13 -1.17 -1.97
CA PRO A 18 13.51 -0.96 -2.36
C PRO A 18 13.61 0.23 -3.31
N VAL A 19 14.16 1.34 -2.81
CA VAL A 19 14.47 2.58 -3.55
C VAL A 19 15.29 2.32 -4.83
N SER A 20 15.99 1.18 -4.91
CA SER A 20 16.83 0.78 -6.04
C SER A 20 16.10 0.59 -7.37
N LEU A 21 14.79 0.30 -7.38
CA LEU A 21 14.03 0.09 -8.63
C LEU A 21 13.42 1.38 -9.20
N GLN A 22 13.42 2.48 -8.45
CA GLN A 22 12.95 3.79 -8.94
C GLN A 22 14.05 4.58 -9.66
N ASN A 23 15.33 4.38 -9.31
CA ASN A 23 16.42 5.26 -9.77
C ASN A 23 17.17 4.81 -11.03
N SER A 24 16.97 3.58 -11.54
CA SER A 24 17.70 3.11 -12.74
C SER A 24 17.20 3.71 -14.06
N THR A 25 16.14 4.52 -14.04
CA THR A 25 15.48 5.03 -15.26
C THR A 25 15.91 6.47 -15.63
N GLN A 26 16.66 7.17 -14.76
CA GLN A 26 17.07 8.56 -15.04
C GLN A 26 18.40 8.71 -15.80
N GLU A 27 19.28 7.72 -15.83
CA GLU A 27 20.63 7.89 -16.42
C GLU A 27 20.73 7.56 -17.93
N GLY A 28 19.65 7.17 -18.60
CA GLY A 28 19.65 6.91 -20.05
C GLY A 28 19.44 8.14 -20.95
N LEU A 29 19.13 9.30 -20.38
CA LEU A 29 18.68 10.49 -21.11
C LEU A 29 19.81 11.49 -21.39
N ARG A 30 20.89 11.06 -22.05
CA ARG A 30 21.79 11.97 -22.79
C ARG A 30 22.46 11.27 -23.97
N SER A 31 21.75 11.11 -25.07
CA SER A 31 22.35 11.10 -26.41
C SER A 31 21.28 10.99 -27.51
N SER A 32 21.27 11.97 -28.41
CA SER A 32 20.84 11.86 -29.82
C SER A 32 19.37 11.49 -30.11
N GLY A 33 18.59 12.18 -30.93
CA GLY A 33 18.91 13.12 -32.00
C GLY A 33 17.68 13.23 -32.90
N ASN A 34 17.31 14.46 -33.19
CA ASN A 34 16.21 14.94 -34.03
C ASN A 34 16.26 14.34 -35.46
N LYS A 35 15.12 13.90 -36.04
CA LYS A 35 14.90 13.84 -37.50
C LYS A 35 13.41 13.86 -37.86
N ARG A 36 13.07 14.70 -38.84
CA ARG A 36 11.74 14.92 -39.44
C ARG A 36 11.57 14.16 -40.78
N HIS A 37 10.28 13.95 -41.13
CA HIS A 37 9.65 13.85 -42.47
C HIS A 37 9.81 12.55 -43.29
N PRO A 38 9.00 12.32 -44.37
CA PRO A 38 7.53 12.46 -44.54
C PRO A 38 6.87 11.31 -45.38
N GLY A 39 5.52 11.29 -45.44
CA GLY A 39 4.67 10.99 -46.63
C GLY A 39 4.66 9.62 -47.35
N GLY A 40 3.45 9.15 -47.70
CA GLY A 40 3.19 8.53 -49.02
C GLY A 40 2.56 7.13 -49.11
N LEU A 41 1.26 7.09 -49.45
CA LEU A 41 0.56 6.31 -50.50
C LEU A 41 0.57 4.75 -50.60
N LEU A 42 -0.66 4.21 -50.82
CA LEU A 42 -1.08 3.05 -51.66
C LEU A 42 -0.76 1.63 -51.13
N ASP A 43 -1.52 0.55 -51.37
CA ASP A 43 -2.83 0.28 -51.98
C ASP A 43 -3.32 -1.13 -51.60
N HIS A 44 -4.63 -1.33 -51.73
CA HIS A 44 -5.46 -2.53 -52.02
C HIS A 44 -5.13 -3.99 -51.60
N ALA A 45 -6.20 -4.66 -51.13
CA ALA A 45 -6.83 -5.93 -51.62
C ALA A 45 -7.13 -6.92 -50.47
N PHE A 46 -8.18 -7.73 -50.41
CA PHE A 46 -9.48 -7.90 -51.10
C PHE A 46 -10.29 -8.85 -50.19
N THR A 47 -11.61 -8.72 -50.14
CA THR A 47 -12.50 -9.48 -49.24
C THR A 47 -13.33 -10.54 -50.02
N ILE A 48 -13.72 -11.62 -49.31
CA ILE A 48 -14.90 -12.51 -49.50
C ILE A 48 -14.78 -13.68 -50.50
N LEU A 49 -14.96 -14.93 -50.01
CA LEU A 49 -16.08 -15.80 -50.44
C LEU A 49 -16.34 -16.98 -49.48
N ALA A 50 -17.62 -17.22 -49.21
CA ALA A 50 -18.17 -18.20 -48.30
C ALA A 50 -18.76 -19.43 -49.02
N MET A 51 -19.01 -20.47 -48.21
CA MET A 51 -19.92 -21.62 -48.37
C MET A 51 -19.49 -22.76 -49.30
N PHE A 52 -19.34 -23.96 -48.72
CA PHE A 52 -20.03 -25.16 -49.23
C PHE A 52 -20.35 -26.13 -48.08
N LYS A 53 -21.62 -26.55 -48.04
CA LYS A 53 -22.28 -27.34 -47.00
C LYS A 53 -22.32 -28.82 -47.41
N ARG A 54 -22.15 -29.70 -46.40
CA ARG A 54 -22.89 -30.97 -46.17
C ARG A 54 -22.77 -32.10 -47.20
N VAL A 55 -21.99 -33.15 -46.88
CA VAL A 55 -22.40 -34.58 -46.86
C VAL A 55 -21.36 -35.32 -46.01
N PHE A 56 -21.75 -35.91 -44.88
CA PHE A 56 -21.27 -37.19 -44.30
C PHE A 56 -21.79 -37.30 -42.85
N ALA A 57 -23.05 -37.69 -42.73
CA ALA A 57 -23.68 -38.12 -41.49
C ALA A 57 -24.02 -39.60 -41.64
N LEU A 58 -23.09 -40.47 -41.25
CA LEU A 58 -23.32 -41.92 -41.01
C LEU A 58 -22.07 -42.53 -40.34
N LEU A 59 -21.79 -42.06 -39.13
CA LEU A 59 -20.82 -42.67 -38.20
C LEU A 59 -21.15 -42.25 -36.75
N THR A 60 -22.44 -42.16 -36.44
CA THR A 60 -23.00 -41.55 -35.22
C THR A 60 -23.54 -42.57 -34.20
N LEU A 61 -23.01 -43.80 -34.11
CA LEU A 61 -23.55 -44.76 -33.13
C LEU A 61 -22.54 -45.73 -32.48
N VAL A 62 -21.25 -45.37 -32.34
CA VAL A 62 -20.28 -46.13 -31.50
C VAL A 62 -19.38 -45.22 -30.63
N LEU A 63 -19.63 -43.90 -30.56
CA LEU A 63 -18.79 -42.96 -29.79
C LEU A 63 -19.53 -42.23 -28.66
N PHE A 64 -20.61 -42.80 -28.12
CA PHE A 64 -21.43 -42.17 -27.07
C PHE A 64 -21.25 -42.74 -25.67
N SER A 65 -20.13 -43.42 -25.41
CA SER A 65 -19.83 -43.99 -24.09
C SER A 65 -18.32 -44.05 -23.81
N ALA A 66 -17.62 -42.95 -24.03
CA ALA A 66 -16.36 -42.67 -23.34
C ALA A 66 -16.10 -41.17 -23.36
N SER A 67 -15.94 -40.61 -22.16
CA SER A 67 -15.34 -39.29 -21.92
C SER A 67 -16.29 -38.07 -21.95
N LEU A 68 -17.32 -38.13 -21.11
CA LEU A 68 -17.58 -37.02 -20.18
C LEU A 68 -16.42 -36.92 -19.18
N TRP A 69 -15.22 -36.60 -19.66
CA TRP A 69 -14.23 -35.94 -18.83
C TRP A 69 -14.53 -34.46 -19.03
N ALA A 70 -15.25 -33.91 -18.07
CA ALA A 70 -15.30 -32.47 -17.88
C ALA A 70 -13.88 -31.94 -18.06
N GLN A 71 -13.67 -31.10 -19.08
CA GLN A 71 -12.53 -30.20 -19.07
C GLN A 71 -12.75 -29.28 -17.88
N SER A 72 -12.29 -29.70 -16.70
CA SER A 72 -11.73 -28.74 -15.77
C SER A 72 -10.56 -28.12 -16.55
N GLN A 73 -10.81 -27.00 -17.22
CA GLN A 73 -9.76 -26.05 -17.47
C GLN A 73 -9.27 -25.60 -16.09
N GLY A 74 -8.41 -26.42 -15.48
CA GLY A 74 -7.55 -25.95 -14.42
C GLY A 74 -6.75 -24.83 -15.07
N ASN A 75 -7.02 -23.59 -14.66
CA ASN A 75 -6.22 -22.44 -15.07
C ASN A 75 -4.75 -22.83 -14.87
N ALA A 76 -4.02 -23.03 -15.96
CA ALA A 76 -2.60 -23.31 -15.87
C ALA A 76 -1.94 -22.13 -15.15
N SER A 77 -1.11 -22.40 -14.15
CA SER A 77 -0.34 -21.35 -13.49
C SER A 77 0.48 -20.58 -14.53
N PRO A 78 0.56 -19.24 -14.43
CA PRO A 78 1.33 -18.44 -15.37
C PRO A 78 2.81 -18.85 -15.36
N ASP A 79 3.48 -18.72 -16.51
CA ASP A 79 4.93 -18.91 -16.58
C ASP A 79 5.65 -17.70 -15.97
N LEU A 80 6.28 -17.93 -14.82
CA LEU A 80 7.01 -16.90 -14.06
C LEU A 80 8.53 -17.03 -14.20
N SER A 81 9.03 -17.84 -15.14
CA SER A 81 10.47 -18.10 -15.31
C SER A 81 11.30 -16.85 -15.64
N GLN A 82 10.67 -15.85 -16.27
CA GLN A 82 11.31 -14.58 -16.65
C GLN A 82 11.24 -13.50 -15.56
N GLU A 83 10.56 -13.75 -14.45
CA GLU A 83 10.46 -12.77 -13.36
C GLU A 83 11.79 -12.63 -12.62
N ALA A 84 12.14 -11.44 -12.15
CA ALA A 84 13.33 -11.26 -11.31
C ALA A 84 13.19 -11.96 -9.95
N LEU A 85 11.95 -12.02 -9.46
CA LEU A 85 11.54 -12.65 -8.21
C LEU A 85 10.05 -13.00 -8.29
N VAL A 86 9.61 -13.92 -7.44
CA VAL A 86 8.20 -14.26 -7.28
C VAL A 86 7.83 -14.24 -5.82
N LEU A 87 6.76 -13.52 -5.47
CA LEU A 87 6.12 -13.58 -4.17
C LEU A 87 5.31 -14.88 -4.14
N GLU A 88 5.89 -15.96 -3.62
CA GLU A 88 5.22 -17.26 -3.54
C GLU A 88 4.09 -17.23 -2.53
N ARG A 89 4.31 -16.51 -1.41
CA ARG A 89 3.31 -16.28 -0.38
C ARG A 89 3.44 -14.89 0.20
N TRP A 90 2.32 -14.21 0.37
CA TRP A 90 2.23 -12.93 1.06
C TRP A 90 1.01 -12.91 1.97
N ASN A 91 1.22 -13.09 3.26
CA ASN A 91 0.14 -13.18 4.24
C ASN A 91 0.20 -11.96 5.17
N GLU A 92 -0.85 -11.16 5.14
CA GLU A 92 -1.07 -10.07 6.10
C GLU A 92 -2.22 -10.45 7.04
N SER A 93 -2.01 -10.35 8.35
CA SER A 93 -3.06 -10.47 9.35
C SER A 93 -3.10 -9.21 10.20
N VAL A 94 -4.29 -8.65 10.37
CA VAL A 94 -4.53 -7.44 11.14
C VAL A 94 -5.63 -7.71 12.16
N ARG A 95 -5.36 -7.39 13.41
CA ARG A 95 -6.30 -7.53 14.52
C ARG A 95 -6.48 -6.19 15.22
N PHE A 96 -7.73 -5.77 15.41
CA PHE A 96 -8.08 -4.56 16.16
C PHE A 96 -8.75 -4.91 17.49
N GLU A 97 -8.59 -4.07 18.49
CA GLU A 97 -9.27 -4.18 19.78
C GLU A 97 -10.22 -3.02 20.03
N ASN A 98 -11.12 -3.18 21.02
CA ASN A 98 -12.13 -2.17 21.35
C ASN A 98 -11.54 -0.83 21.80
N ASP A 99 -10.30 -0.81 22.31
CA ASP A 99 -9.59 0.40 22.72
C ASP A 99 -8.87 1.11 21.54
N GLY A 100 -8.98 0.56 20.32
CA GLY A 100 -8.32 1.06 19.12
C GLY A 100 -6.88 0.55 18.94
N SER A 101 -6.34 -0.21 19.88
CA SER A 101 -5.05 -0.89 19.71
C SER A 101 -5.18 -2.05 18.72
N GLY A 102 -4.05 -2.60 18.30
CA GLY A 102 -4.05 -3.72 17.39
C GLY A 102 -2.71 -4.42 17.23
N LEU A 103 -2.73 -5.45 16.38
CA LEU A 103 -1.60 -6.25 15.98
C LEU A 103 -1.63 -6.38 14.45
N ARG A 104 -0.49 -6.19 13.80
CA ARG A 104 -0.30 -6.49 12.38
C ARG A 104 0.82 -7.50 12.24
N GLU A 105 0.62 -8.50 11.41
CA GLU A 105 1.59 -9.54 11.14
C GLU A 105 1.72 -9.76 9.65
N THR A 106 2.96 -9.78 9.16
CA THR A 106 3.28 -10.06 7.76
C THR A 106 4.18 -11.27 7.68
N THR A 107 3.80 -12.28 6.92
CA THR A 107 4.68 -13.38 6.51
C THR A 107 4.86 -13.36 5.00
N ALA A 108 6.10 -13.27 4.54
CA ALA A 108 6.42 -13.33 3.11
C ALA A 108 7.32 -14.52 2.81
N VAL A 109 7.05 -15.20 1.69
CA VAL A 109 7.91 -16.23 1.07
C VAL A 109 8.18 -15.77 -0.36
N ILE A 110 9.45 -15.57 -0.69
CA ILE A 110 9.88 -14.89 -1.91
C ILE A 110 10.96 -15.73 -2.59
N ARG A 111 10.70 -16.18 -3.81
CA ARG A 111 11.69 -16.86 -4.64
C ARG A 111 12.51 -15.84 -5.41
N ILE A 112 13.81 -15.83 -5.19
CA ILE A 112 14.75 -14.92 -5.86
C ILE A 112 15.28 -15.61 -7.11
N GLN A 113 15.05 -15.04 -8.30
CA GLN A 113 15.40 -15.70 -9.57
C GLN A 113 16.57 -15.02 -10.29
N SER A 114 16.83 -13.73 -10.03
CA SER A 114 17.91 -12.97 -10.69
C SER A 114 18.62 -12.01 -9.73
N GLN A 115 19.71 -11.40 -10.23
CA GLN A 115 20.42 -10.36 -9.49
C GLN A 115 19.55 -9.12 -9.21
N ALA A 116 18.57 -8.82 -10.06
CA ALA A 116 17.61 -7.75 -9.77
C ALA A 116 16.76 -8.09 -8.53
N GLY A 117 16.40 -9.36 -8.33
CA GLY A 117 15.74 -9.81 -7.10
C GLY A 117 16.64 -9.69 -5.86
N VAL A 118 17.94 -9.96 -6.01
CA VAL A 118 18.93 -9.73 -4.95
C VAL A 118 19.06 -8.26 -4.61
N GLN A 119 19.08 -7.36 -5.59
CA GLN A 119 19.10 -5.92 -5.35
C GLN A 119 17.83 -5.42 -4.65
N ALA A 120 16.67 -5.99 -5.00
CA ALA A 120 15.39 -5.62 -4.40
C ALA A 120 15.24 -6.08 -2.94
N PHE A 121 15.75 -7.27 -2.59
CA PHE A 121 15.52 -7.87 -1.26
C PHE A 121 16.80 -8.11 -0.44
N GLY A 122 17.97 -7.70 -0.95
CA GLY A 122 19.25 -7.81 -0.23
C GLY A 122 19.28 -6.99 1.06
N GLN A 123 18.46 -5.95 1.14
CA GLN A 123 18.17 -5.22 2.36
C GLN A 123 16.65 -5.10 2.53
N LEU A 124 16.12 -5.67 3.61
CA LEU A 124 14.73 -5.48 4.01
C LEU A 124 14.60 -4.16 4.76
N VAL A 125 13.56 -3.39 4.44
CA VAL A 125 13.29 -2.09 5.06
C VAL A 125 11.85 -2.07 5.57
N PHE A 126 11.67 -1.92 6.88
CA PHE A 126 10.34 -1.90 7.51
C PHE A 126 10.05 -0.54 8.13
N GLY A 127 9.03 0.14 7.65
CA GLY A 127 8.58 1.43 8.18
C GLY A 127 7.69 1.27 9.41
N TYR A 128 7.87 2.11 10.42
CA TYR A 128 6.98 2.18 11.58
C TYR A 128 7.03 3.54 12.27
N SER A 129 5.95 3.92 12.96
CA SER A 129 5.86 5.15 13.74
C SER A 129 6.14 4.89 15.22
N THR A 130 7.30 5.35 15.72
CA THR A 130 7.71 5.09 17.12
C THR A 130 6.77 5.66 18.19
N ALA A 131 5.88 6.61 17.86
CA ALA A 131 4.94 7.12 18.85
C ALA A 131 3.78 6.16 19.15
N ASN A 132 3.40 5.31 18.20
CA ASN A 132 2.24 4.42 18.37
C ASN A 132 2.44 3.01 17.85
N GLU A 133 3.63 2.65 17.36
CA GLU A 133 3.93 1.33 16.83
C GLU A 133 5.21 0.76 17.44
N ASP A 134 5.18 -0.53 17.73
CA ASP A 134 6.32 -1.32 18.16
C ASP A 134 6.50 -2.49 17.19
N LEU A 135 7.54 -2.39 16.34
CA LEU A 135 7.82 -3.33 15.26
C LEU A 135 8.95 -4.28 15.66
N SER A 136 8.65 -5.58 15.67
CA SER A 136 9.62 -6.67 15.81
C SER A 136 9.71 -7.51 14.55
N VAL A 137 10.92 -7.99 14.25
CA VAL A 137 11.15 -8.98 13.20
C VAL A 137 11.46 -10.28 13.91
N ASP A 138 10.59 -11.26 13.76
CA ASP A 138 10.68 -12.53 14.49
C ASP A 138 11.76 -13.42 13.86
N TYR A 139 11.79 -13.49 12.53
CA TYR A 139 12.87 -14.14 11.80
C TYR A 139 13.02 -13.60 10.37
N VAL A 140 14.23 -13.77 9.83
CA VAL A 140 14.55 -13.62 8.41
C VAL A 140 15.47 -14.80 8.05
N ARG A 141 15.10 -15.57 7.04
CA ARG A 141 15.85 -16.76 6.61
C ARG A 141 15.87 -16.93 5.11
N VAL A 142 16.97 -17.48 4.60
CA VAL A 142 17.12 -17.92 3.23
C VAL A 142 17.17 -19.44 3.20
N ARG A 143 16.36 -20.05 2.35
CA ARG A 143 16.32 -21.49 2.08
C ARG A 143 16.94 -21.77 0.73
N ARG A 144 17.94 -22.64 0.69
CA ARG A 144 18.59 -23.09 -0.55
C ARG A 144 17.85 -24.29 -1.15
N PRO A 145 18.01 -24.56 -2.45
CA PRO A 145 17.38 -25.73 -3.11
C PRO A 145 17.77 -27.09 -2.50
N ASP A 146 18.94 -27.17 -1.88
CA ASP A 146 19.43 -28.37 -1.19
C ASP A 146 18.83 -28.55 0.23
N GLY A 147 17.95 -27.63 0.65
CA GLY A 147 17.30 -27.64 1.96
C GLY A 147 18.09 -26.93 3.07
N GLN A 148 19.31 -26.46 2.81
CA GLN A 148 20.06 -25.68 3.81
C GLN A 148 19.38 -24.34 4.10
N ILE A 149 19.45 -23.91 5.36
CA ILE A 149 18.86 -22.66 5.83
C ILE A 149 19.97 -21.75 6.37
N ALA A 150 20.04 -20.55 5.84
CA ALA A 150 20.84 -19.46 6.39
C ALA A 150 19.91 -18.48 7.12
N ASN A 151 20.17 -18.23 8.41
CA ASN A 151 19.38 -17.29 9.21
C ASN A 151 20.10 -15.95 9.27
N THR A 152 19.39 -14.87 8.92
CA THR A 152 19.87 -13.51 9.15
C THR A 152 19.61 -13.15 10.61
N PRO A 153 20.63 -12.77 11.40
CA PRO A 153 20.44 -12.37 12.79
C PRO A 153 19.58 -11.11 12.86
N VAL A 154 18.36 -11.19 13.42
CA VAL A 154 17.49 -10.01 13.55
C VAL A 154 18.09 -8.91 14.43
N SER A 155 19.05 -9.26 15.30
CA SER A 155 19.86 -8.31 16.07
C SER A 155 20.79 -7.44 15.23
N SER A 156 21.01 -7.77 13.95
CA SER A 156 21.75 -6.90 13.02
C SER A 156 20.88 -5.78 12.45
N ALA A 157 19.59 -5.75 12.78
CA ALA A 157 18.69 -4.69 12.36
C ALA A 157 19.17 -3.32 12.86
N GLN A 158 19.10 -2.32 11.98
CA GLN A 158 19.46 -0.95 12.28
C GLN A 158 18.28 -0.02 12.04
N ASP A 159 18.09 0.95 12.94
CA ASP A 159 16.99 1.91 12.86
C ASP A 159 17.47 3.26 12.32
N PHE A 160 16.79 3.76 11.30
CA PHE A 160 17.10 5.00 10.60
C PHE A 160 15.91 5.95 10.57
N ALA A 161 16.19 7.26 10.51
CA ALA A 161 15.23 8.20 9.94
C ALA A 161 15.26 8.05 8.41
N PRO A 162 14.11 8.07 7.71
CA PRO A 162 14.11 7.95 6.26
C PRO A 162 14.84 9.12 5.58
N ASP A 163 15.44 8.86 4.42
CA ASP A 163 16.23 9.85 3.67
C ASP A 163 15.42 11.08 3.24
N VAL A 164 14.12 10.93 2.98
CA VAL A 164 13.23 12.06 2.65
C VAL A 164 13.19 13.10 3.76
N LEU A 165 13.41 12.73 5.03
CA LEU A 165 13.51 13.69 6.13
C LEU A 165 14.81 14.51 6.10
N ARG A 166 15.81 14.13 5.30
CA ARG A 166 17.00 14.97 5.06
C ARG A 166 16.69 16.11 4.09
N GLU A 167 15.86 15.85 3.08
CA GLU A 167 15.49 16.82 2.04
C GLU A 167 14.28 17.68 2.45
N ALA A 168 13.30 17.07 3.12
CA ALA A 168 12.12 17.70 3.68
C ALA A 168 12.06 17.41 5.19
N PRO A 169 12.85 18.13 6.02
CA PRO A 169 12.93 17.87 7.45
C PRO A 169 11.61 18.22 8.14
N MET A 170 10.73 17.23 8.20
CA MET A 170 9.65 17.17 9.18
C MET A 170 10.20 16.49 10.42
N TYR A 171 9.96 17.07 11.58
CA TYR A 171 10.27 16.38 12.83
C TYR A 171 9.22 15.30 13.02
N SER A 172 9.61 14.04 12.77
CA SER A 172 8.70 12.90 12.72
C SER A 172 9.25 11.75 13.57
N ASP A 173 8.33 10.98 14.14
CA ASP A 173 8.55 9.72 14.86
C ASP A 173 8.70 8.53 13.92
N PHE A 174 8.54 8.75 12.61
CA PHE A 174 8.63 7.70 11.62
C PHE A 174 10.07 7.22 11.47
N ARG A 175 10.25 5.92 11.59
CA ARG A 175 11.54 5.23 11.52
C ARG A 175 11.45 4.09 10.50
N GLN A 176 12.62 3.69 10.03
CA GLN A 176 12.78 2.50 9.20
C GLN A 176 13.75 1.54 9.88
N LYS A 177 13.37 0.28 9.98
CA LYS A 177 14.21 -0.82 10.42
C LYS A 177 14.80 -1.52 9.19
N HIS A 178 16.12 -1.49 9.06
CA HIS A 178 16.87 -2.03 7.92
C HIS A 178 17.59 -3.32 8.32
N ILE A 179 17.46 -4.38 7.52
CA ILE A 179 18.09 -5.68 7.76
C ILE A 179 18.73 -6.17 6.48
N SER A 180 20.07 -6.27 6.45
CA SER A 180 20.80 -6.89 5.35
C SER A 180 20.67 -8.41 5.41
N VAL A 181 20.15 -9.01 4.34
CA VAL A 181 19.88 -10.45 4.28
C VAL A 181 21.15 -11.22 3.97
N VAL A 182 21.47 -12.24 4.78
CA VAL A 182 22.63 -13.11 4.53
C VAL A 182 22.31 -14.18 3.50
N ASP A 183 23.32 -14.59 2.72
CA ASP A 183 23.23 -15.68 1.73
C ASP A 183 22.12 -15.49 0.65
N LEU A 184 21.69 -14.25 0.39
CA LEU A 184 20.74 -13.97 -0.67
C LEU A 184 21.43 -14.01 -2.05
N GLN A 185 20.97 -14.91 -2.92
CA GLN A 185 21.50 -15.09 -4.27
C GLN A 185 20.42 -15.67 -5.19
N PRO A 186 20.57 -15.61 -6.53
CA PRO A 186 19.61 -16.24 -7.42
C PRO A 186 19.44 -17.74 -7.14
N GLY A 187 18.21 -18.22 -7.20
CA GLY A 187 17.84 -19.62 -6.99
C GLY A 187 17.46 -20.00 -5.55
N VAL A 188 17.45 -19.05 -4.60
CA VAL A 188 17.05 -19.30 -3.21
C VAL A 188 15.64 -18.75 -2.91
N THR A 189 15.06 -19.19 -1.79
CA THR A 189 13.81 -18.65 -1.25
C THR A 189 14.08 -17.87 0.03
N LEU A 190 13.76 -16.58 0.03
CA LEU A 190 13.74 -15.72 1.21
C LEU A 190 12.40 -15.89 1.93
N GLU A 191 12.43 -15.96 3.26
CA GLU A 191 11.25 -15.96 4.10
C GLU A 191 11.46 -15.08 5.34
N TYR A 192 10.47 -14.28 5.68
CA TYR A 192 10.49 -13.48 6.91
C TYR A 192 9.11 -13.39 7.54
N HIS A 193 9.10 -13.06 8.83
CA HIS A 193 7.90 -12.73 9.58
C HIS A 193 8.15 -11.50 10.46
N VAL A 194 7.20 -10.57 10.41
CA VAL A 194 7.25 -9.27 11.10
C VAL A 194 5.96 -9.10 11.88
N VAL A 195 6.08 -8.58 13.10
CA VAL A 195 4.96 -8.28 13.99
C VAL A 195 5.03 -6.81 14.37
N THR A 196 3.93 -6.08 14.21
CA THR A 196 3.80 -4.69 14.64
C THR A 196 2.64 -4.56 15.62
N ARG A 197 2.95 -4.19 16.87
CA ARG A 197 1.94 -3.84 17.87
C ARG A 197 1.58 -2.37 17.70
N VAL A 198 0.30 -2.07 17.58
CA VAL A 198 -0.21 -0.73 17.34
C VAL A 198 -0.96 -0.26 18.58
N LYS A 199 -0.58 0.90 19.11
CA LYS A 199 -1.34 1.66 20.09
C LYS A 199 -2.30 2.59 19.36
N ALA A 200 -3.49 2.77 19.92
CA ALA A 200 -4.52 3.62 19.33
C ALA A 200 -4.03 5.08 19.22
N LEU A 201 -4.13 5.66 18.02
CA LEU A 201 -3.88 7.09 17.83
C LEU A 201 -5.05 7.94 18.32
N ALA A 202 -6.26 7.49 18.03
CA ALA A 202 -7.48 8.00 18.61
C ALA A 202 -8.01 6.94 19.58
N ALA A 203 -8.11 7.27 20.87
CA ALA A 203 -8.56 6.31 21.88
C ALA A 203 -9.93 5.72 21.50
N GLY A 204 -10.02 4.38 21.47
CA GLY A 204 -11.22 3.63 21.08
C GLY A 204 -11.42 3.45 19.58
N GLU A 205 -10.64 4.13 18.73
CA GLU A 205 -10.83 4.14 17.29
C GLU A 205 -9.62 3.60 16.53
N PHE A 206 -9.89 2.95 15.40
CA PHE A 206 -8.90 2.37 14.52
C PHE A 206 -9.29 2.58 13.05
N TRP A 207 -8.30 2.60 12.19
CA TRP A 207 -8.47 2.60 10.74
C TRP A 207 -7.22 1.98 10.11
N TYR A 208 -7.38 1.47 8.89
CA TYR A 208 -6.30 0.81 8.17
C TYR A 208 -6.59 0.74 6.69
N GLU A 209 -5.53 0.81 5.90
CA GLU A 209 -5.55 0.69 4.45
C GLU A 209 -4.54 -0.39 4.04
N TYR A 210 -4.87 -1.16 3.02
CA TYR A 210 -4.00 -2.21 2.51
C TYR A 210 -4.12 -2.33 0.99
N SER A 211 -2.98 -2.57 0.36
CA SER A 211 -2.87 -2.97 -1.04
C SER A 211 -2.01 -4.21 -1.14
N PHE A 212 -2.45 -5.20 -1.91
CA PHE A 212 -1.62 -6.35 -2.24
C PHE A 212 -0.39 -5.90 -3.04
N PRO A 213 0.76 -6.58 -2.89
CA PRO A 213 1.95 -6.22 -3.64
C PRO A 213 1.71 -6.48 -5.14
N THR A 214 1.72 -5.40 -5.93
CA THR A 214 1.51 -5.44 -7.39
C THR A 214 2.80 -5.24 -8.19
N TYR A 215 3.93 -4.99 -7.54
CA TYR A 215 5.22 -4.72 -8.21
C TYR A 215 5.94 -5.99 -8.70
N ALA A 216 5.48 -7.17 -8.30
CA ALA A 216 6.06 -8.46 -8.68
C ALA A 216 4.95 -9.51 -8.83
N ALA A 217 5.26 -10.60 -9.53
CA ALA A 217 4.33 -11.71 -9.64
C ALA A 217 4.04 -12.30 -8.24
N LEU A 218 2.76 -12.53 -7.96
CA LEU A 218 2.26 -13.01 -6.67
C LEU A 218 1.44 -14.29 -6.88
N THR A 219 1.92 -15.40 -6.31
CA THR A 219 1.27 -16.72 -6.46
C THR A 219 0.09 -16.87 -5.50
N ASP A 220 0.30 -16.56 -4.23
CA ASP A 220 -0.70 -16.65 -3.16
C ASP A 220 -0.55 -15.46 -2.22
N GLY A 221 -1.55 -14.59 -2.18
CA GLY A 221 -1.63 -13.46 -1.26
C GLY A 221 -2.90 -13.52 -0.46
N THR A 222 -2.81 -13.34 0.86
CA THR A 222 -3.96 -13.29 1.75
C THR A 222 -3.91 -12.05 2.63
N LEU A 223 -5.06 -11.43 2.84
CA LEU A 223 -5.27 -10.45 3.90
C LEU A 223 -6.38 -10.97 4.81
N GLN A 224 -6.12 -10.99 6.12
CA GLN A 224 -7.13 -11.25 7.14
C GLN A 224 -7.28 -10.02 8.03
N ILE A 225 -8.50 -9.51 8.17
CA ILE A 225 -8.82 -8.44 9.13
C ILE A 225 -9.78 -8.99 10.18
N ASN A 226 -9.35 -8.95 11.44
CA ASN A 226 -10.07 -9.45 12.61
C ASN A 226 -10.48 -8.28 13.52
N VAL A 227 -11.79 -8.07 13.68
CA VAL A 227 -12.37 -7.00 14.52
C VAL A 227 -13.29 -7.57 15.61
N PRO A 228 -13.50 -6.86 16.73
CA PRO A 228 -14.55 -7.22 17.67
C PRO A 228 -15.93 -7.10 16.99
N LYS A 229 -16.76 -8.13 17.09
CA LYS A 229 -18.08 -8.20 16.44
C LYS A 229 -19.05 -7.13 16.94
N SER A 230 -18.83 -6.60 18.14
CA SER A 230 -19.60 -5.49 18.73
C SER A 230 -19.27 -4.12 18.14
N ARG A 231 -18.22 -3.99 17.34
CA ARG A 231 -17.83 -2.71 16.72
C ARG A 231 -18.55 -2.52 15.41
N GLU A 232 -19.18 -1.35 15.25
CA GLU A 232 -19.58 -0.88 13.93
C GLU A 232 -18.33 -0.42 13.17
N ILE A 233 -18.23 -0.81 11.90
CA ILE A 233 -17.10 -0.49 11.03
C ILE A 233 -17.60 -0.06 9.65
N LYS A 234 -16.83 0.78 8.98
CA LYS A 234 -16.93 1.01 7.54
C LYS A 234 -15.81 0.25 6.86
N LEU A 235 -16.16 -0.51 5.83
CA LEU A 235 -15.23 -1.29 5.02
C LEU A 235 -15.49 -0.96 3.55
N LYS A 236 -14.45 -0.53 2.85
CA LYS A 236 -14.44 -0.32 1.40
C LYS A 236 -13.44 -1.28 0.77
N SER A 237 -13.88 -2.03 -0.22
CA SER A 237 -13.02 -2.85 -1.08
C SER A 237 -13.59 -2.79 -2.49
N PRO A 238 -13.15 -1.85 -3.34
CA PRO A 238 -13.83 -1.51 -4.58
C PRO A 238 -13.76 -2.63 -5.61
N ASP A 239 -12.56 -3.21 -5.80
CA ASP A 239 -12.30 -4.18 -6.87
C ASP A 239 -12.15 -5.62 -6.38
N ARG A 240 -11.99 -5.83 -5.07
CA ARG A 240 -11.73 -7.15 -4.49
C ARG A 240 -12.90 -7.65 -3.65
N LYS A 241 -13.34 -8.87 -3.96
CA LYS A 241 -14.29 -9.60 -3.13
C LYS A 241 -13.57 -10.18 -1.91
N TYR A 242 -14.32 -10.31 -0.83
CA TYR A 242 -13.86 -10.94 0.41
C TYR A 242 -14.91 -11.90 0.94
N ASP A 243 -14.43 -12.89 1.67
CA ASP A 243 -15.25 -13.76 2.51
C ASP A 243 -15.32 -13.19 3.93
N THR A 244 -16.38 -13.51 4.66
CA THR A 244 -16.52 -13.10 6.06
C THR A 244 -17.15 -14.21 6.88
N HIS A 245 -16.65 -14.38 8.10
CA HIS A 245 -17.19 -15.29 9.08
C HIS A 245 -17.01 -14.73 10.49
N ASP A 246 -17.79 -15.25 11.43
CA ASP A 246 -17.65 -14.92 12.84
C ASP A 246 -16.94 -16.07 13.57
N ASP A 247 -16.05 -15.74 14.50
CA ASP A 247 -15.37 -16.67 15.40
C ASP A 247 -15.51 -16.14 16.84
N GLY A 248 -16.42 -16.74 17.62
CA GLY A 248 -16.78 -16.26 18.95
C GLY A 248 -17.32 -14.82 18.93
N ASP A 249 -16.64 -13.91 19.64
CA ASP A 249 -16.96 -12.49 19.74
C ASP A 249 -16.25 -11.64 18.66
N ARG A 250 -15.63 -12.29 17.67
CA ARG A 250 -14.86 -11.66 16.59
C ARG A 250 -15.56 -11.83 15.25
N ARG A 251 -15.36 -10.85 14.37
CA ARG A 251 -15.68 -10.93 12.94
C ARG A 251 -14.39 -10.86 12.15
N ILE A 252 -14.27 -11.76 11.19
CA ILE A 252 -13.10 -11.93 10.35
C ILE A 252 -13.50 -11.67 8.89
N PHE A 253 -12.69 -10.89 8.20
CA PHE A 253 -12.79 -10.60 6.77
C PHE A 253 -11.53 -11.12 6.06
N GLU A 254 -11.70 -11.82 4.96
CA GLU A 254 -10.60 -12.50 4.26
C GLU A 254 -10.61 -12.18 2.77
N TRP A 255 -9.48 -11.70 2.27
CA TRP A 255 -9.22 -11.48 0.85
C TRP A 255 -8.13 -12.44 0.39
N THR A 256 -8.28 -12.95 -0.83
CA THR A 256 -7.26 -13.81 -1.45
C THR A 256 -6.98 -13.33 -2.87
N VAL A 257 -5.70 -13.21 -3.22
CA VAL A 257 -5.19 -12.96 -4.56
C VAL A 257 -4.35 -14.16 -4.98
N ARG A 258 -4.59 -14.69 -6.18
CA ARG A 258 -3.85 -15.83 -6.72
C ARG A 258 -3.34 -15.54 -8.11
N ASN A 259 -2.14 -16.01 -8.42
CA ASN A 259 -1.54 -15.99 -9.75
C ASN A 259 -1.55 -14.59 -10.41
N PHE A 260 -1.31 -13.54 -9.63
CA PHE A 260 -1.17 -12.18 -10.16
C PHE A 260 0.18 -12.03 -10.86
N VAL A 261 0.17 -11.36 -12.02
CA VAL A 261 1.36 -11.03 -12.80
C VAL A 261 1.30 -9.53 -13.11
N PRO A 262 2.36 -8.77 -12.80
CA PRO A 262 2.39 -7.34 -13.09
C PRO A 262 2.35 -7.09 -14.60
N LYS A 263 1.71 -5.98 -14.98
CA LYS A 263 1.81 -5.45 -16.35
C LYS A 263 3.23 -4.93 -16.56
N ARG A 264 3.76 -5.07 -17.78
CA ARG A 264 5.19 -4.81 -18.09
C ARG A 264 5.41 -3.76 -19.17
N SER A 265 4.34 -3.18 -19.72
CA SER A 265 4.48 -2.11 -20.71
C SER A 265 4.38 -0.77 -20.01
N LYS A 266 5.26 0.18 -20.36
CA LYS A 266 5.28 1.53 -19.77
C LYS A 266 3.92 2.23 -19.81
N ARG A 267 3.14 2.01 -20.87
CA ARG A 267 1.81 2.57 -21.02
C ARG A 267 0.82 1.98 -20.01
N GLU A 268 0.87 0.67 -19.81
CA GLU A 268 0.02 -0.01 -18.84
C GLU A 268 0.45 0.27 -17.39
N GLU A 269 1.76 0.45 -17.17
CA GLU A 269 2.32 0.91 -15.89
C GLU A 269 1.85 2.33 -15.57
N GLU A 270 1.94 3.27 -16.53
CA GLU A 270 1.44 4.65 -16.39
C GLU A 270 -0.06 4.71 -16.13
N GLU A 271 -0.86 3.83 -16.77
CA GLU A 271 -2.31 3.72 -16.52
C GLU A 271 -2.62 3.18 -15.10
N ASP A 272 -1.75 2.37 -14.50
CA ASP A 272 -1.89 1.88 -13.12
C ASP A 272 -1.38 2.89 -12.08
N LEU A 273 -0.44 3.79 -12.43
CA LEU A 273 0.06 4.86 -11.56
C LEU A 273 -1.02 5.92 -11.24
N ASP A 274 -2.08 6.02 -12.03
CA ASP A 274 -3.20 6.94 -11.78
C ASP A 274 -4.21 6.38 -10.75
N ASN A 275 -4.11 5.10 -10.37
CA ASN A 275 -5.01 4.47 -9.39
C ASN A 275 -4.34 4.30 -8.02
N ASP A 276 -4.30 5.38 -7.26
CA ASP A 276 -3.81 5.42 -5.86
C ASP A 276 -4.84 4.89 -4.83
N GLU A 277 -5.95 4.28 -5.25
CA GLU A 277 -6.94 3.77 -4.31
C GLU A 277 -6.52 2.42 -3.69
N PRO A 278 -6.45 2.29 -2.34
CA PRO A 278 -6.12 1.03 -1.69
C PRO A 278 -7.17 -0.07 -1.97
N ASP A 279 -6.69 -1.32 -2.07
CA ASP A 279 -7.54 -2.50 -2.27
C ASP A 279 -8.58 -2.68 -1.15
N VAL A 280 -8.19 -2.32 0.08
CA VAL A 280 -9.01 -2.40 1.29
C VAL A 280 -8.78 -1.16 2.13
N GLN A 281 -9.89 -0.54 2.57
CA GLN A 281 -9.89 0.53 3.56
C GLN A 281 -10.92 0.18 4.64
N ILE A 282 -10.52 0.20 5.90
CA ILE A 282 -11.40 -0.04 7.05
C ILE A 282 -11.28 1.09 8.06
N SER A 283 -12.39 1.46 8.70
CA SER A 283 -12.44 2.47 9.76
C SER A 283 -13.50 2.11 10.79
N SER A 284 -13.23 2.34 12.06
CA SER A 284 -14.25 2.32 13.12
C SER A 284 -15.00 3.64 13.24
N PHE A 285 -14.49 4.73 12.62
CA PHE A 285 -15.29 5.93 12.42
C PHE A 285 -16.38 5.65 11.38
N THR A 286 -17.63 5.84 11.79
CA THR A 286 -18.79 5.53 10.94
C THR A 286 -19.22 6.69 10.05
N ASP A 287 -18.75 7.90 10.36
CA ASP A 287 -19.08 9.13 9.63
C ASP A 287 -18.07 10.25 9.90
N TRP A 288 -18.18 11.32 9.10
CA TRP A 288 -17.33 12.51 9.22
C TRP A 288 -17.61 13.35 10.48
N GLN A 289 -18.78 13.19 11.12
CA GLN A 289 -19.12 13.91 12.35
C GLN A 289 -18.33 13.36 13.54
N GLN A 290 -18.10 12.06 13.61
CA GLN A 290 -17.24 11.46 14.64
C GLN A 290 -15.80 11.91 14.49
N ILE A 291 -15.27 11.96 13.25
CA ILE A 291 -13.94 12.49 12.96
C ILE A 291 -13.84 13.96 13.36
N SER A 292 -14.81 14.79 12.97
CA SER A 292 -14.79 16.21 13.30
C SER A 292 -14.90 16.45 14.81
N THR A 293 -15.68 15.65 15.53
CA THR A 293 -15.80 15.71 16.99
C THR A 293 -14.49 15.32 17.67
N TRP A 294 -13.84 14.26 17.20
CA TRP A 294 -12.53 13.85 17.71
C TRP A 294 -11.47 14.93 17.45
N TYR A 295 -11.37 15.42 16.21
CA TYR A 295 -10.42 16.48 15.84
C TYR A 295 -10.67 17.79 16.60
N ALA A 296 -11.95 18.19 16.77
CA ALA A 296 -12.31 19.39 17.53
C ALA A 296 -11.79 19.33 18.97
N LYS A 297 -11.84 18.16 19.63
CA LYS A 297 -11.28 17.97 20.97
C LYS A 297 -9.76 18.13 21.02
N LEU A 298 -9.05 17.73 19.97
CA LEU A 298 -7.59 17.87 19.91
C LEU A 298 -7.16 19.34 19.84
N GLN A 299 -7.89 20.16 19.07
CA GLN A 299 -7.56 21.57 18.87
C GLN A 299 -8.19 22.52 19.90
N SER A 300 -9.31 22.14 20.54
CA SER A 300 -10.17 23.11 21.23
C SER A 300 -9.49 23.88 22.34
N GLU A 301 -8.61 23.25 23.12
CA GLU A 301 -7.89 23.93 24.20
C GLU A 301 -6.87 24.94 23.67
N ARG A 302 -6.17 24.60 22.58
CA ARG A 302 -5.12 25.44 21.97
C ARG A 302 -5.68 26.55 21.08
N ALA A 303 -6.91 26.38 20.61
CA ALA A 303 -7.61 27.38 19.80
C ALA A 303 -8.14 28.56 20.61
N VAL A 304 -8.18 28.48 21.95
CA VAL A 304 -8.63 29.59 22.81
C VAL A 304 -7.52 30.64 22.91
N PRO A 305 -7.71 31.87 22.41
CA PRO A 305 -6.71 32.92 22.54
C PRO A 305 -6.53 33.31 23.99
N ASP A 306 -5.29 33.31 24.47
CA ASP A 306 -4.96 33.91 25.76
C ASP A 306 -4.95 35.45 25.67
N GLU A 307 -4.74 36.12 26.81
CA GLU A 307 -4.73 37.59 26.88
C GLU A 307 -3.61 38.21 26.02
N SER A 308 -2.48 37.51 25.82
CA SER A 308 -1.39 38.01 24.99
C SER A 308 -1.77 38.00 23.50
N ILE A 309 -2.42 36.94 23.05
CA ILE A 309 -2.93 36.81 21.67
C ILE A 309 -4.02 37.85 21.42
N LYS A 310 -4.97 38.02 22.37
CA LYS A 310 -6.03 39.03 22.27
C LYS A 310 -5.46 40.45 22.18
N ALA A 311 -4.48 40.78 23.03
CA ALA A 311 -3.85 42.09 23.02
C ALA A 311 -3.13 42.37 21.70
N ARG A 312 -2.38 41.39 21.18
CA ARG A 312 -1.69 41.52 19.90
C ARG A 312 -2.67 41.65 18.73
N ALA A 313 -3.75 40.88 18.73
CA ALA A 313 -4.78 40.98 17.70
C ALA A 313 -5.46 42.35 17.71
N ALA A 314 -5.76 42.91 18.89
CA ALA A 314 -6.33 44.24 19.03
C ALA A 314 -5.38 45.35 18.54
N GLU A 315 -4.08 45.19 18.75
CA GLU A 315 -3.06 46.10 18.23
C GLU A 315 -3.00 46.07 16.70
N LEU A 316 -2.90 44.88 16.10
CA LEU A 316 -2.79 44.69 14.65
C LEU A 316 -4.04 45.21 13.90
N THR A 317 -5.21 45.06 14.52
CA THR A 317 -6.49 45.44 13.92
C THR A 317 -6.93 46.87 14.23
N ARG A 318 -6.11 47.66 14.94
CA ARG A 318 -6.44 49.04 15.33
C ARG A 318 -6.72 49.91 14.09
N GLY A 319 -7.85 50.61 14.12
CA GLY A 319 -8.29 51.50 13.05
C GLY A 319 -8.85 50.80 11.81
N ALA A 320 -8.92 49.46 11.79
CA ALA A 320 -9.59 48.74 10.71
C ALA A 320 -11.12 48.91 10.82
N THR A 321 -11.78 49.24 9.71
CA THR A 321 -13.20 49.60 9.70
C THR A 321 -14.12 48.46 9.24
N SER A 322 -13.57 47.41 8.65
CA SER A 322 -14.31 46.22 8.19
C SER A 322 -13.75 44.91 8.75
N ALA A 323 -14.57 43.85 8.75
CA ALA A 323 -14.13 42.52 9.17
C ALA A 323 -13.03 41.97 8.25
N ASP A 324 -13.16 42.18 6.94
CA ASP A 324 -12.17 41.74 5.95
C ASP A 324 -10.82 42.41 6.15
N GLU A 325 -10.81 43.71 6.49
CA GLU A 325 -9.57 44.42 6.78
C GLU A 325 -8.89 43.86 8.03
N LYS A 326 -9.66 43.53 9.08
CA LYS A 326 -9.12 42.87 10.28
C LYS A 326 -8.54 41.51 9.95
N ALA A 327 -9.28 40.68 9.20
CA ALA A 327 -8.84 39.35 8.80
C ALA A 327 -7.55 39.39 7.98
N ARG A 328 -7.47 40.27 6.98
CA ARG A 328 -6.27 40.45 6.16
C ARG A 328 -5.07 40.86 6.98
N ARG A 329 -5.19 41.84 7.90
CA ARG A 329 -4.09 42.28 8.75
C ARG A 329 -3.56 41.17 9.67
N LEU A 330 -4.46 40.36 10.23
CA LEU A 330 -4.08 39.19 11.04
C LEU A 330 -3.38 38.13 10.18
N TYR A 331 -3.93 37.83 9.00
CA TYR A 331 -3.34 36.89 8.05
C TYR A 331 -1.94 37.32 7.62
N ASP A 332 -1.76 38.57 7.19
CA ASP A 332 -0.48 39.12 6.76
C ASP A 332 0.58 38.99 7.86
N PHE A 333 0.21 39.30 9.12
CA PHE A 333 1.10 39.15 10.26
C PHE A 333 1.51 37.68 10.47
N VAL A 334 0.56 36.74 10.50
CA VAL A 334 0.86 35.32 10.67
C VAL A 334 1.75 34.81 9.54
N ALA A 335 1.38 35.09 8.29
CA ALA A 335 2.10 34.62 7.11
C ALA A 335 3.54 35.15 7.01
N GLN A 336 3.78 36.39 7.46
CA GLN A 336 5.09 37.04 7.33
C GLN A 336 5.95 36.90 8.59
N SER A 337 5.34 36.77 9.76
CA SER A 337 6.04 36.83 11.06
C SER A 337 6.11 35.49 11.78
N ILE A 338 5.31 34.50 11.37
CA ILE A 338 5.30 33.16 11.99
C ILE A 338 5.75 32.15 10.94
N ARG A 339 6.91 31.53 11.19
CA ARG A 339 7.41 30.45 10.34
C ARG A 339 6.64 29.17 10.62
N TYR A 340 6.05 28.59 9.57
CA TYR A 340 5.49 27.24 9.64
C TYR A 340 6.60 26.21 9.83
N VAL A 341 6.43 25.35 10.83
CA VAL A 341 7.29 24.19 11.10
C VAL A 341 6.39 22.97 11.20
N SER A 342 6.64 21.97 10.35
CA SER A 342 5.88 20.72 10.40
C SER A 342 6.47 19.78 11.46
N LEU A 343 5.68 19.52 12.51
CA LEU A 343 5.96 18.54 13.56
C LEU A 343 4.91 17.44 13.45
N SER A 344 5.33 16.22 13.10
CA SER A 344 4.42 15.10 12.79
C SER A 344 4.70 13.91 13.69
N PHE A 345 4.61 14.12 15.00
CA PHE A 345 4.83 13.09 16.03
C PHE A 345 3.50 12.63 16.64
N GLY A 346 3.21 11.32 16.61
CA GLY A 346 2.05 10.74 17.27
C GLY A 346 0.74 11.48 16.99
N ILE A 347 0.05 11.90 18.04
CA ILE A 347 -1.17 12.70 17.92
C ILE A 347 -0.92 14.13 17.43
N GLY A 348 0.30 14.66 17.59
CA GLY A 348 0.72 15.99 17.09
C GLY A 348 0.65 16.13 15.57
N ARG A 349 0.52 15.02 14.83
CA ARG A 349 0.13 15.00 13.42
C ARG A 349 -1.24 15.63 13.15
N TYR A 350 -2.14 15.52 14.13
CA TYR A 350 -3.53 15.96 14.07
C TYR A 350 -3.85 17.04 15.12
N GLN A 351 -2.98 17.28 16.08
CA GLN A 351 -3.13 18.29 17.12
C GLN A 351 -2.24 19.50 16.79
N PRO A 352 -2.83 20.62 16.32
CA PRO A 352 -2.09 21.82 15.92
C PRO A 352 -1.50 22.62 17.08
#